data_AF-A0A7C4R083-F1
#
_entry.id   AF-A0A7C4R083-F1
#
_cell.length_a   1.000
_cell.length_b   1.000
_cell.length_c   1.000
_cell.angle_alpha   90.00
_cell.angle_beta   90.00
_cell.angle_gamma   90.00
#
_symmetry.space_group_name_H-M   'P 1'
#
loop_
_entity.id
_entity.type
_entity.pdbx_description
1 polymer ?
#
loop_
_entity_poly.entity_id
_entity_poly.type
_entity_poly.pdbx_seq_one_letter_code
_entity_poly.pdbx_strand_id
1 'polypeptide(L)' 'MNKDYTTPLTSLPESFQQEFGEVIQGAISGFDRLRLRGTLRHLFKASVMEAYLNASRVLLKDFGTFAEGITRRIKA' A
#
# COMPACT_ATOMS: atom_id res chain seq x y z
N MET A 1 7.02 -34.39 2.29
CA MET A 1 7.14 -33.88 3.67
C MET A 1 6.39 -32.56 3.72
N ASN A 2 5.09 -32.62 3.97
CA ASN A 2 4.20 -31.47 3.94
C ASN A 2 4.42 -30.69 5.24
N LYS A 3 4.78 -29.42 5.14
CA LYS A 3 4.83 -28.55 6.31
C LYS A 3 3.39 -28.16 6.61
N ASP A 4 2.85 -28.69 7.70
CA ASP A 4 1.55 -28.26 8.21
C ASP A 4 1.70 -26.82 8.70
N TYR A 5 1.15 -25.88 7.92
CA TYR A 5 1.08 -24.47 8.28
C TYR A 5 -0.07 -24.29 9.28
N THR A 6 0.08 -24.82 10.49
CA THR A 6 -0.87 -24.54 11.58
C THR A 6 -0.61 -23.12 12.05
N THR A 7 -1.21 -22.15 11.35
CA THR A 7 -1.40 -20.81 11.90
C THR A 7 -2.21 -20.99 13.18
N PRO A 8 -1.75 -20.53 14.35
CA PRO A 8 -2.53 -20.68 15.57
C PRO A 8 -3.88 -19.99 15.39
N LEU A 9 -4.97 -20.72 15.65
CA LEU A 9 -6.36 -20.28 15.53
C LEU A 9 -6.74 -19.30 16.65
N THR A 10 -5.83 -18.42 17.06
CA THR A 10 -5.94 -17.54 18.23
C THR A 10 -7.15 -16.60 18.15
N SER A 11 -7.71 -16.37 16.97
CA SER A 11 -8.89 -15.53 16.76
C SER A 11 -10.24 -16.28 16.78
N LEU A 12 -10.26 -17.60 16.95
CA LEU A 12 -11.50 -18.40 17.01
C LEU A 12 -11.88 -18.72 18.46
N PRO A 13 -13.17 -18.62 18.84
CA PRO A 13 -13.65 -19.07 20.15
C PRO A 13 -13.33 -20.55 20.40
N GLU A 14 -13.00 -20.90 21.66
CA GLU A 14 -12.61 -22.26 22.04
C GLU A 14 -13.70 -23.31 21.74
N SER A 15 -14.97 -22.95 21.92
CA SER A 15 -16.11 -23.84 21.62
C SER A 15 -16.18 -24.26 20.15
N PHE A 16 -15.82 -23.34 19.24
CA PHE A 16 -15.83 -23.60 17.80
C PHE A 16 -14.66 -24.50 17.37
N GLN A 17 -13.51 -24.34 18.03
CA GLN A 17 -12.34 -25.19 17.76
C GLN A 17 -12.57 -26.64 18.20
N GLN A 18 -13.28 -26.84 19.32
CA GLN A 18 -13.60 -28.18 19.82
C GLN A 18 -14.59 -28.92 18.90
N GLU A 19 -15.55 -28.22 18.31
CA GLU A 19 -16.59 -28.84 17.50
C GLU A 19 -16.14 -29.11 16.05
N PHE A 20 -15.35 -28.20 15.46
CA PHE A 20 -15.01 -28.24 14.03
C PHE A 20 -13.52 -28.39 13.73
N GLY A 21 -12.67 -28.57 14.75
CA GLY A 21 -11.21 -28.64 14.60
C GLY A 21 -10.73 -29.68 13.59
N GLU A 22 -11.38 -30.84 13.52
CA GLU A 22 -11.02 -31.90 12.55
C GLU A 22 -11.39 -31.57 11.10
N VAL A 23 -12.30 -30.62 10.88
CA VAL A 23 -12.77 -30.20 9.55
C VAL A 23 -12.06 -28.93 9.08
N ILE A 24 -11.44 -28.17 10.00
CA ILE A 24 -10.73 -26.93 9.69
C ILE A 24 -9.35 -27.26 9.10
N GLN A 25 -9.19 -27.05 7.80
CA GLN A 25 -7.92 -27.25 7.09
C GLN A 25 -6.91 -26.10 7.31
N GLY A 26 -7.37 -24.95 7.79
CA GLY A 26 -6.54 -23.80 8.13
C GLY A 26 -7.35 -22.51 8.30
N ALA A 27 -6.75 -21.51 8.94
CA ALA A 27 -7.34 -20.17 9.04
C ALA A 27 -6.58 -19.15 8.20
N ILE A 28 -7.33 -18.33 7.47
CA ILE A 28 -6.81 -17.17 6.74
C ILE A 28 -6.95 -15.96 7.65
N SER A 29 -5.81 -15.41 8.09
CA SER A 29 -5.72 -14.13 8.79
C SER A 29 -5.00 -13.11 7.91
N GLY A 30 -5.27 -11.81 8.08
CA GLY A 30 -4.55 -10.75 7.36
C GLY A 30 -5.39 -9.77 6.54
N PHE A 31 -6.72 -9.82 6.61
CA PHE A 31 -7.60 -8.79 6.04
C PHE A 31 -7.52 -7.42 6.73
N ASP A 32 -6.65 -7.25 7.73
CA ASP A 32 -6.46 -6.00 8.47
C ASP A 32 -5.53 -4.99 7.74
N ARG A 33 -4.89 -5.39 6.64
CA ARG A 33 -4.01 -4.48 5.88
C ARG A 33 -4.81 -3.59 4.94
N LEU A 34 -5.26 -2.45 5.45
CA LEU A 34 -5.73 -1.33 4.63
C LEU A 34 -4.54 -0.62 3.97
N ARG A 35 -4.35 -0.82 2.66
CA ARG A 35 -3.38 -0.06 1.85
C ARG A 35 -4.08 1.07 1.12
N LEU A 36 -4.09 2.25 1.71
CA LEU A 36 -4.58 3.46 1.06
C LEU A 36 -3.57 3.91 -0.01
N ARG A 37 -3.94 3.77 -1.29
CA ARG A 37 -3.14 4.27 -2.42
C ARG A 37 -3.80 5.50 -3.03
N GLY A 38 -3.31 6.68 -2.66
CA GLY A 38 -3.60 7.89 -3.42
C GLY A 38 -2.92 7.80 -4.80
N THR A 39 -3.67 8.02 -5.88
CA THR A 39 -3.08 8.22 -7.21
C THR A 39 -2.98 9.71 -7.47
N LEU A 40 -1.76 10.23 -7.61
CA LEU A 40 -1.50 11.61 -8.04
C LEU A 40 -1.77 11.74 -9.54
N ARG A 41 -3.00 11.49 -10.00
CA ARG A 41 -3.39 11.48 -11.43
C ARG A 41 -2.97 12.74 -12.18
N HIS A 42 -2.97 13.88 -11.48
CA HIS A 42 -2.55 15.17 -12.02
C HIS A 42 -1.06 15.21 -12.44
N LEU A 43 -0.20 14.37 -11.84
CA LEU A 43 1.22 14.28 -12.23
C LEU A 43 1.45 13.39 -13.46
N PHE A 44 0.46 12.59 -13.88
CA PHE A 44 0.60 11.66 -15.02
C PHE A 44 0.09 12.23 -16.34
N LYS A 45 -0.51 13.43 -16.34
CA LYS A 45 -0.96 14.12 -17.57
C LYS A 45 -0.05 15.32 -17.84
N ALA A 46 0.62 15.32 -18.99
CA ALA A 46 1.56 16.38 -19.38
C ALA A 46 0.95 17.79 -19.25
N SER A 47 -0.26 18.00 -19.77
CA SER A 47 -0.93 19.31 -19.71
C SER A 47 -1.18 19.81 -18.28
N VAL A 48 -1.39 18.90 -17.33
CA VAL A 48 -1.64 19.25 -15.93
C VAL A 48 -0.32 19.50 -15.22
N MET A 49 0.70 18.71 -15.55
CA MET A 49 2.05 18.92 -15.05
C MET A 49 2.61 20.28 -15.50
N GLU A 50 2.41 20.66 -16.76
CA GLU A 50 2.78 21.98 -17.29
C GLU A 50 2.04 23.11 -16.57
N ALA A 51 0.73 22.97 -16.35
CA ALA A 51 -0.05 23.94 -15.59
C ALA A 51 0.44 24.08 -14.14
N TYR A 52 0.82 22.96 -13.50
CA TYR A 52 1.39 22.94 -12.16
C TYR A 52 2.76 23.62 -12.08
N LEU A 53 3.64 23.35 -13.05
CA LEU A 53 4.96 23.98 -13.13
C LEU A 53 4.83 25.49 -13.40
N ASN A 54 3.90 25.90 -14.26
CA ASN A 54 3.59 27.31 -14.49
C ASN A 54 3.09 28.01 -13.22
N ALA A 55 2.13 27.41 -12.51
CA ALA A 55 1.65 27.92 -11.23
C ALA A 55 2.77 28.01 -10.17
N SER A 56 3.73 27.09 -10.23
CA SER A 56 4.90 27.05 -9.34
C SER A 56 6.06 27.93 -9.83
N ARG A 57 5.91 28.63 -10.97
CA ARG A 57 6.94 29.43 -11.66
C ARG A 57 8.24 28.66 -11.93
N VAL A 58 8.13 27.37 -12.23
CA VAL A 58 9.26 26.50 -12.59
C VAL A 58 9.33 26.39 -14.11
N LEU A 59 10.47 26.76 -14.70
CA LEU A 59 10.69 26.58 -16.13
C LEU A 59 10.88 25.08 -16.43
N LEU A 60 10.45 24.65 -17.62
CA LEU A 60 10.58 23.24 -18.03
C LEU A 60 12.02 22.73 -18.00
N LYS A 61 12.99 23.59 -18.31
CA LYS A 61 14.43 23.25 -18.22
C LYS A 61 14.91 22.99 -16.78
N ASP A 62 14.23 23.56 -15.79
CA ASP A 62 14.58 23.47 -14.37
C ASP A 62 13.78 22.37 -13.65
N PHE A 63 12.93 21.65 -14.39
CA PHE A 63 12.06 20.60 -13.85
C PHE A 63 12.83 19.51 -13.08
N GLY A 64 13.97 19.05 -13.60
CA GLY A 64 14.75 17.98 -12.97
C GLY A 64 15.18 18.35 -11.54
N THR A 65 15.85 19.50 -11.40
CA THR A 65 16.29 20.03 -10.11
C THR A 65 15.12 20.23 -9.14
N PHE A 66 13.99 20.74 -9.64
CA PHE A 66 12.78 20.94 -8.85
C PHE A 66 12.22 19.60 -8.32
N ALA A 67 12.08 18.58 -9.18
CA ALA A 67 11.56 17.26 -8.82
C ALA A 67 12.48 16.53 -7.81
N GLU A 68 13.79 16.65 -7.97
CA GLU A 68 14.77 16.11 -7.01
C GLU A 68 14.67 16.78 -5.63
N GLY A 69 14.45 18.10 -5.61
CA GLY A 69 14.21 18.86 -4.38
C GLY A 69 12.98 18.35 -3.61
N ILE A 70 11.86 18.14 -4.31
CA ILE A 70 10.65 17.57 -3.71
C ILE A 70 10.90 16.14 -3.21
N THR A 71 11.58 15.31 -4.02
CA THR A 71 11.86 13.91 -3.66
C THR A 71 12.69 13.81 -2.38
N ARG A 72 13.71 14.67 -2.23
CA ARG A 72 14.51 14.73 -1.00
C ARG A 72 13.67 15.11 0.22
N ARG A 73 12.74 16.06 0.08
CA ARG A 73 11.84 16.47 1.17
C ARG A 73 10.87 15.37 1.61
N ILE A 74 10.42 14.53 0.69
CA ILE A 74 9.48 13.42 0.99
C ILE A 74 10.20 12.21 1.61
N LYS A 75 11.48 12.00 1.26
CA LYS A 75 12.29 10.90 1.77
C LYS A 75 12.94 11.17 3.14
N ALA A 76 12.98 12.43 3.58
CA ALA A 76 13.43 12.84 4.90
C ALA A 76 12.36 12.52 5.96
#